data_AF-A0A6A5ZCS2-F1
#
_entry.id   AF-A0A6A5ZCS2-F1
#
_cell.length_a   1.000
_cell.length_b   1.000
_cell.length_c   1.000
_cell.angle_alpha   90.00
_cell.angle_beta   90.00
_cell.angle_gamma   90.00
#
_symmetry.space_group_name_H-M   'P 1'
#
loop_
_entity.id
_entity.type
_entity.pdbx_description
1 polymer ?
#
loop_
_entity_poly.entity_id
_entity_poly.type
_entity_poly.pdbx_seq_one_letter_code
_entity_poly.pdbx_strand_id
1 'polypeptide(L)'
;MSNTHSDAVQALEKPETNEELEQRVFEIADRVAKECALSFIYSTFHVWEYFCAYPSDDFVSQVIVDNVWNDLEPYSHCVGHAYKVATRLRDALTQDEQLSHYAKHVQLLTEMPQGRATSEGFIHHVTALLLRTAAIVIDLGAHSSAFRVPLNECVFCDKDLPIEQTEPCGFQFAYLPGKGGQHLLLEPGHRHRAYCEAMKKMREIYEATGKYPPDETIQGFYPTLWAHLICQLIMRSPYMVGSKYISTEILLDDKPSYRGRSETPFQTPHGVKYITEGCQLSIRFIDRCLVMEVPYKDWLKKYPELLSRLEESRNFKKIPRVNESTATFTVLLHHGTILNTSGIVVVKKKNLKYRKDLKLMEELGVALGLPEGVVYHVAEAICDVWSKAVASG
;
A
#
# COMPACT_ATOMS: atom_id res chain seq x y z
N MET A 1 -35.86 0.75 -11.24
CA MET A 1 -35.22 1.99 -11.74
C MET A 1 -33.85 1.60 -12.28
N SER A 2 -33.70 1.57 -13.60
CA SER A 2 -32.44 1.23 -14.27
C SER A 2 -31.53 2.45 -14.27
N ASN A 3 -30.40 2.39 -13.56
CA ASN A 3 -29.35 3.40 -13.63
C ASN A 3 -28.67 3.34 -15.01
N THR A 4 -29.19 4.09 -15.97
CA THR A 4 -28.51 4.43 -17.21
C THR A 4 -27.54 5.58 -16.98
N HIS A 5 -26.56 5.40 -16.08
CA HIS A 5 -25.34 6.20 -16.06
C HIS A 5 -24.32 5.52 -16.97
N SER A 6 -24.67 5.40 -18.25
CA SER A 6 -23.69 5.24 -19.33
C SER A 6 -23.31 6.66 -19.76
N ASP A 7 -22.82 7.43 -18.80
CA ASP A 7 -22.38 8.80 -19.04
C ASP A 7 -21.19 8.74 -19.97
N ALA A 8 -21.31 9.45 -21.08
CA ALA A 8 -20.25 9.69 -22.02
C ALA A 8 -19.06 10.24 -21.24
N VAL A 9 -18.01 9.41 -21.08
CA VAL A 9 -16.67 9.93 -20.83
C VAL A 9 -16.37 10.79 -22.05
N GLN A 10 -16.64 12.10 -21.94
CA GLN A 10 -16.18 13.06 -22.92
C GLN A 10 -14.68 12.82 -23.02
N ALA A 11 -14.23 12.40 -24.21
CA ALA A 11 -12.81 12.22 -24.47
C ALA A 11 -12.15 13.57 -24.19
N LEU A 12 -11.53 13.70 -23.02
CA LEU A 12 -10.81 14.90 -22.63
C LEU A 12 -9.80 15.16 -23.75
N GLU A 13 -9.95 16.29 -24.44
CA GLU A 13 -8.99 16.72 -25.44
C GLU A 13 -7.62 16.73 -24.78
N LYS A 14 -6.73 15.87 -25.30
CA LYS A 14 -5.41 15.69 -24.72
C LYS A 14 -4.60 16.96 -24.96
N PRO A 15 -3.75 17.34 -24.01
CA PRO A 15 -2.87 18.49 -24.18
C PRO A 15 -1.99 18.28 -25.43
N GLU A 16 -1.69 19.37 -26.14
CA GLU A 16 -0.78 19.33 -27.28
C GLU A 16 0.58 18.76 -26.87
N THR A 17 1.20 17.96 -27.76
CA THR A 17 2.50 17.34 -27.50
C THR A 17 3.61 18.35 -27.61
N ASN A 18 4.23 18.64 -26.48
CA ASN A 18 5.52 19.31 -26.40
C ASN A 18 6.38 18.54 -25.39
N GLU A 19 7.42 17.84 -25.89
CA GLU A 19 8.30 17.02 -25.06
C GLU A 19 8.96 17.82 -23.92
N GLU A 20 9.24 19.11 -24.15
CA GLU A 20 9.80 20.00 -23.14
C GLU A 20 8.79 20.29 -22.02
N LEU A 21 7.51 20.49 -22.36
CA LEU A 21 6.45 20.65 -21.37
C LEU A 21 6.20 19.34 -20.62
N GLU A 22 6.14 18.20 -21.31
CA GLU A 22 5.99 16.87 -20.69
C GLU A 22 7.18 16.54 -19.75
N GLN A 23 8.38 17.04 -20.06
CA GLN A 23 9.55 16.97 -19.18
C GLN A 23 9.38 17.79 -17.91
N ARG A 24 8.95 19.05 -18.03
CA ARG A 24 8.69 19.90 -16.87
C ARG A 24 7.55 19.37 -16.00
N VAL A 25 6.48 18.83 -16.60
CA VAL A 25 5.38 18.17 -15.87
C VAL A 25 5.91 16.99 -15.06
N PHE A 26 6.79 16.16 -15.66
CA PHE A 26 7.41 15.05 -14.96
C PHE A 26 8.27 15.50 -13.78
N GLU A 27 9.08 16.55 -13.94
CA GLU A 27 9.90 17.11 -12.86
C GLU A 27 9.06 17.64 -11.69
N ILE A 28 7.93 18.30 -11.99
CA ILE A 28 6.97 18.72 -10.96
C ILE A 28 6.34 17.51 -10.27
N ALA A 29 5.91 16.50 -11.02
CA ALA A 29 5.33 15.28 -10.49
C ALA A 29 6.30 14.53 -9.58
N ASP A 30 7.57 14.41 -9.99
CA ASP A 30 8.63 13.77 -9.21
C ASP A 30 8.93 14.52 -7.91
N ARG A 31 9.00 15.86 -7.97
CA ARG A 31 9.14 16.69 -6.76
C ARG A 31 7.95 16.49 -5.80
N VAL A 32 6.72 16.55 -6.31
CA VAL A 32 5.51 16.35 -5.51
C VAL A 32 5.49 14.95 -4.88
N ALA A 33 5.85 13.91 -5.63
CA ALA A 33 5.94 12.54 -5.13
C ALA A 33 6.89 12.46 -3.92
N LYS A 34 8.09 13.02 -4.04
CA LYS A 34 9.10 13.03 -2.97
C LYS A 34 8.67 13.81 -1.74
N GLU A 35 8.12 15.01 -1.94
CA GLU A 35 7.58 15.82 -0.84
C GLU A 35 6.46 15.09 -0.09
N CYS A 36 5.57 14.41 -0.82
CA CYS A 36 4.50 13.60 -0.23
C CYS A 36 5.05 12.36 0.49
N ALA A 37 6.00 11.65 -0.12
CA ALA A 37 6.65 10.48 0.47
C ALA A 37 7.30 10.82 1.82
N LEU A 38 7.91 12.01 1.94
CA LEU A 38 8.50 12.50 3.18
C LEU A 38 7.47 13.01 4.20
N SER A 39 6.27 13.40 3.75
CA SER A 39 5.25 14.02 4.62
C SER A 39 4.23 13.02 5.15
N PHE A 40 4.02 11.89 4.46
CA PHE A 40 2.93 10.96 4.75
C PHE A 40 3.43 9.62 5.25
N ILE A 41 2.71 9.07 6.21
CA ILE A 41 2.95 7.75 6.78
C ILE A 41 1.87 6.82 6.24
N TYR A 42 2.28 5.78 5.52
CA TYR A 42 1.31 4.78 5.08
C TYR A 42 0.77 4.06 6.31
N SER A 43 -0.54 4.11 6.57
CA SER A 43 -1.17 3.40 7.68
C SER A 43 -2.61 2.99 7.37
N THR A 44 -2.85 1.69 7.22
CA THR A 44 -4.22 1.16 7.16
C THR A 44 -4.89 1.11 8.53
N PHE A 45 -4.11 1.20 9.63
CA PHE A 45 -4.63 1.24 11.01
C PHE A 45 -5.48 2.48 11.23
N HIS A 46 -4.84 3.64 11.07
CA HIS A 46 -5.42 4.92 11.44
C HIS A 46 -6.63 5.22 10.55
N VAL A 47 -6.58 4.80 9.28
CA VAL A 47 -7.74 4.91 8.38
C VAL A 47 -8.90 4.03 8.87
N TRP A 48 -8.63 2.76 9.19
CA TRP A 48 -9.66 1.86 9.73
C TRP A 48 -10.27 2.39 11.03
N GLU A 49 -9.41 2.84 11.96
CA GLU A 49 -9.83 3.37 13.25
C GLU A 49 -10.69 4.64 13.10
N TYR A 50 -10.25 5.56 12.24
CA TYR A 50 -11.00 6.77 11.92
C TYR A 50 -12.39 6.44 11.41
N PHE A 51 -12.52 5.50 10.47
CA PHE A 51 -13.84 5.11 9.98
C PHE A 51 -14.67 4.34 11.02
N CYS A 52 -14.04 3.60 11.93
CA CYS A 52 -14.72 2.92 13.04
C CYS A 52 -15.31 3.88 14.09
N ALA A 53 -14.87 5.14 14.13
CA ALA A 53 -15.45 6.14 15.01
C ALA A 53 -16.85 6.58 14.56
N TYR A 54 -17.25 6.29 13.32
CA TYR A 54 -18.53 6.69 12.75
C TYR A 54 -19.59 5.59 12.88
N PRO A 55 -20.86 5.97 13.12
CA PRO A 55 -21.91 5.00 13.42
C PRO A 55 -22.45 4.25 12.19
N SER A 56 -22.22 4.75 10.97
CA SER A 56 -22.76 4.16 9.73
C SER A 56 -22.06 4.66 8.48
N ASP A 57 -22.07 3.84 7.42
CA ASP A 57 -21.50 4.16 6.09
C ASP A 57 -22.18 5.38 5.42
N ASP A 58 -23.48 5.57 5.63
CA ASP A 58 -24.23 6.72 5.09
C ASP A 58 -23.71 8.05 5.66
N PHE A 59 -23.30 8.05 6.93
CA PHE A 59 -22.70 9.21 7.58
C PHE A 59 -21.36 9.57 6.95
N VAL A 60 -20.53 8.56 6.68
CA VAL A 60 -19.22 8.73 6.03
C VAL A 60 -19.37 9.34 4.63
N SER A 61 -20.35 8.87 3.87
CA SER A 61 -20.60 9.32 2.50
C SER A 61 -21.13 10.77 2.42
N GLN A 62 -21.85 11.24 3.45
CA GLN A 62 -22.48 12.57 3.45
C GLN A 62 -21.59 13.68 4.02
N VAL A 63 -20.66 13.35 4.92
CA VAL A 63 -19.96 14.36 5.74
C VAL A 63 -18.51 14.59 5.31
N ILE A 64 -17.82 13.58 4.75
CA ILE A 64 -16.36 13.53 4.88
C ILE A 64 -15.57 13.63 3.55
N VAL A 65 -16.22 13.71 2.38
CA VAL A 65 -15.55 13.52 1.07
C VAL A 65 -14.31 14.40 0.85
N ASP A 66 -14.31 15.65 1.32
CA ASP A 66 -13.20 16.58 1.04
C ASP A 66 -12.13 16.64 2.15
N ASN A 67 -12.46 16.25 3.39
CA ASN A 67 -11.60 16.49 4.56
C ASN A 67 -11.09 15.22 5.27
N VAL A 68 -11.59 14.00 4.98
CA VAL A 68 -11.10 12.74 5.62
C VAL A 68 -9.57 12.73 5.67
N TRP A 69 -8.97 13.01 4.52
CA TRP A 69 -7.54 12.84 4.35
C TRP A 69 -6.75 13.92 5.07
N ASN A 70 -7.30 15.11 5.25
CA ASN A 70 -6.67 16.18 6.02
C ASN A 70 -6.70 15.85 7.53
N ASP A 71 -7.83 15.35 8.02
CA ASP A 71 -8.01 14.98 9.44
C ASP A 71 -7.13 13.80 9.87
N LEU A 72 -6.74 12.95 8.90
CA LEU A 72 -5.87 11.81 9.13
C LEU A 72 -4.37 12.13 9.09
N GLU A 73 -3.94 13.36 8.78
CA GLU A 73 -2.52 13.69 8.68
C GLU A 73 -1.72 13.39 9.96
N PRO A 74 -0.50 12.80 9.85
CA PRO A 74 0.23 12.46 8.62
C PRO A 74 -0.14 11.09 8.02
N TYR A 75 -1.08 10.35 8.59
CA TYR A 75 -1.43 8.99 8.20
C TYR A 75 -2.35 8.92 6.99
N SER A 76 -2.20 7.86 6.18
CA SER A 76 -3.13 7.52 5.10
C SER A 76 -2.79 6.15 4.50
N HIS A 77 -3.70 5.50 3.78
CA HIS A 77 -3.37 4.33 2.95
C HIS A 77 -3.30 4.69 1.46
N CYS A 78 -3.27 3.70 0.55
CA CYS A 78 -3.10 3.90 -0.89
C CYS A 78 -4.08 4.92 -1.49
N VAL A 79 -5.38 4.87 -1.12
CA VAL A 79 -6.39 5.83 -1.62
C VAL A 79 -6.07 7.26 -1.19
N GLY A 80 -5.83 7.51 0.10
CA GLY A 80 -5.56 8.84 0.58
C GLY A 80 -4.20 9.37 0.13
N HIS A 81 -3.19 8.49 -0.07
CA HIS A 81 -1.93 8.88 -0.71
C HIS A 81 -2.19 9.35 -2.14
N ALA A 82 -2.89 8.54 -2.95
CA ALA A 82 -3.26 8.94 -4.30
C ALA A 82 -4.09 10.23 -4.33
N TYR A 83 -5.03 10.40 -3.40
CA TYR A 83 -5.82 11.63 -3.30
C TYR A 83 -4.96 12.86 -3.00
N LYS A 84 -4.13 12.81 -1.94
CA LYS A 84 -3.30 13.94 -1.54
C LYS A 84 -2.26 14.29 -2.60
N VAL A 85 -1.65 13.28 -3.21
CA VAL A 85 -0.70 13.46 -4.32
C VAL A 85 -1.40 14.11 -5.52
N ALA A 86 -2.57 13.62 -5.91
CA ALA A 86 -3.33 14.21 -7.02
C ALA A 86 -3.68 15.67 -6.75
N THR A 87 -4.12 16.01 -5.53
CA THR A 87 -4.42 17.40 -5.14
C THR A 87 -3.17 18.26 -5.20
N ARG A 88 -2.07 17.86 -4.55
CA ARG A 88 -0.81 18.62 -4.57
C ARG A 88 -0.21 18.76 -5.97
N LEU A 89 -0.35 17.72 -6.82
CA LEU A 89 0.11 17.78 -8.21
C LEU A 89 -0.72 18.76 -9.03
N ARG A 90 -2.05 18.76 -8.88
CA ARG A 90 -2.92 19.75 -9.53
C ARG A 90 -2.54 21.16 -9.10
N ASP A 91 -2.41 21.40 -7.80
CA ASP A 91 -2.03 22.71 -7.26
C ASP A 91 -0.68 23.15 -7.85
N ALA A 92 0.34 22.29 -7.80
CA ALA A 92 1.67 22.59 -8.33
C ALA A 92 1.66 22.90 -9.84
N LEU A 93 0.84 22.19 -10.63
CA LEU A 93 0.69 22.46 -12.06
C LEU A 93 -0.05 23.78 -12.33
N THR A 94 -1.04 24.14 -11.51
CA THR A 94 -1.78 25.41 -11.68
C THR A 94 -0.94 26.66 -11.39
N GLN A 95 0.13 26.54 -10.60
CA GLN A 95 1.05 27.65 -10.32
C GLN A 95 1.96 27.99 -11.52
N ASP A 96 2.07 27.11 -12.51
CA ASP A 96 2.83 27.35 -13.74
C ASP A 96 1.85 27.62 -14.88
N GLU A 97 1.81 28.87 -15.37
CA GLU A 97 0.85 29.31 -16.40
C GLU A 97 0.86 28.38 -17.63
N GLN A 98 2.04 27.94 -18.07
CA GLN A 98 2.20 27.08 -19.24
C GLN A 98 1.74 25.64 -18.99
N LEU A 99 1.75 25.19 -17.74
CA LEU A 99 1.40 23.82 -17.35
C LEU A 99 0.02 23.69 -16.69
N SER A 100 -0.63 24.81 -16.36
CA SER A 100 -1.92 24.88 -15.66
C SER A 100 -2.99 23.98 -16.29
N HIS A 101 -3.02 23.91 -17.62
CA HIS A 101 -3.96 23.07 -18.35
C HIS A 101 -3.75 21.56 -18.13
N TYR A 102 -2.56 21.11 -17.71
CA TYR A 102 -2.30 19.70 -17.34
C TYR A 102 -2.98 19.29 -16.03
N ALA A 103 -3.33 20.23 -15.14
CA ALA A 103 -3.95 19.92 -13.85
C ALA A 103 -5.28 19.15 -14.03
N LYS A 104 -6.09 19.50 -15.05
CA LYS A 104 -7.35 18.79 -15.37
C LYS A 104 -7.14 17.34 -15.84
N HIS A 105 -5.91 16.97 -16.21
CA HIS A 105 -5.54 15.63 -16.68
C HIS A 105 -4.97 14.75 -15.56
N VAL A 106 -4.79 15.28 -14.35
CA VAL A 106 -4.43 14.49 -13.18
C VAL A 106 -5.62 13.65 -12.74
N GLN A 107 -5.45 12.34 -12.74
CA GLN A 107 -6.49 11.35 -12.43
C GLN A 107 -6.08 10.52 -11.22
N LEU A 108 -7.08 10.10 -10.43
CA LEU A 108 -6.93 9.00 -9.50
C LEU A 108 -7.38 7.74 -10.23
N LEU A 109 -6.52 6.73 -10.27
CA LEU A 109 -6.79 5.46 -10.93
C LEU A 109 -6.79 4.33 -9.90
N THR A 110 -7.54 3.27 -10.20
CA THR A 110 -7.61 2.05 -9.38
C THR A 110 -7.59 0.80 -10.27
N GLU A 111 -7.12 -0.31 -9.73
CA GLU A 111 -6.97 -1.61 -10.42
C GLU A 111 -8.29 -2.36 -10.66
N MET A 112 -9.45 -1.71 -10.51
CA MET A 112 -10.76 -2.35 -10.66
C MET A 112 -11.37 -2.06 -12.04
N PRO A 113 -11.19 -2.93 -13.05
CA PRO A 113 -11.68 -2.67 -14.40
C PRO A 113 -13.22 -2.76 -14.53
N GLN A 114 -13.92 -3.48 -13.65
CA GLN A 114 -15.34 -3.84 -13.87
C GLN A 114 -16.20 -4.02 -12.59
N GLY A 115 -15.67 -3.82 -11.38
CA GLY A 115 -16.30 -4.33 -10.15
C GLY A 115 -16.45 -3.31 -9.03
N ARG A 116 -17.51 -3.47 -8.23
CA ARG A 116 -17.67 -2.78 -6.95
C ARG A 116 -16.53 -3.16 -6.01
N ALA A 117 -16.02 -2.20 -5.26
CA ALA A 117 -15.14 -2.47 -4.13
C ALA A 117 -15.82 -3.47 -3.19
N THR A 118 -15.16 -4.57 -2.87
CA THR A 118 -15.58 -5.50 -1.81
C THR A 118 -14.50 -5.54 -0.75
N SER A 119 -14.85 -5.95 0.47
CA SER A 119 -13.89 -6.19 1.56
C SER A 119 -12.90 -7.33 1.29
N GLU A 120 -13.08 -8.06 0.18
CA GLU A 120 -12.28 -9.23 -0.21
C GLU A 120 -11.33 -8.93 -1.38
N GLY A 121 -11.58 -7.84 -2.12
CA GLY A 121 -10.72 -7.42 -3.22
C GLY A 121 -9.48 -6.69 -2.70
N PHE A 122 -8.31 -7.03 -3.24
CA PHE A 122 -7.18 -6.12 -3.17
C PHE A 122 -7.54 -4.91 -4.03
N ILE A 123 -7.44 -3.71 -3.44
CA ILE A 123 -7.74 -2.45 -4.14
C ILE A 123 -6.56 -1.53 -3.92
N HIS A 124 -5.86 -1.25 -5.00
CA HIS A 124 -4.77 -0.30 -5.06
C HIS A 124 -5.19 0.95 -5.83
N HIS A 125 -4.66 2.09 -5.40
CA HIS A 125 -4.94 3.40 -5.97
C HIS A 125 -3.66 4.17 -6.23
N VAL A 126 -3.62 4.85 -7.37
CA VAL A 126 -2.45 5.63 -7.81
C VAL A 126 -2.90 6.98 -8.36
N THR A 127 -1.98 7.95 -8.34
CA THR A 127 -2.14 9.18 -9.13
C THR A 127 -1.51 8.98 -10.48
N ALA A 128 -2.19 9.37 -11.56
CA ALA A 128 -1.61 9.35 -12.88
C ALA A 128 -1.97 10.61 -13.68
N LEU A 129 -1.11 10.96 -14.62
CA LEU A 129 -1.34 12.00 -15.60
C LEU A 129 -1.11 11.38 -16.98
N LEU A 130 -2.19 11.27 -17.76
CA LEU A 130 -2.18 10.60 -19.06
C LEU A 130 -1.80 11.60 -20.16
N LEU A 131 -0.55 11.53 -20.63
CA LEU A 131 -0.02 12.36 -21.71
C LEU A 131 -0.14 11.65 -23.06
N ARG A 132 0.13 12.35 -24.16
CA ARG A 132 0.01 11.75 -25.49
C ARG A 132 1.10 10.71 -25.77
N THR A 133 2.31 10.86 -25.22
CA THR A 133 3.43 9.94 -25.48
C THR A 133 3.69 8.96 -24.34
N ALA A 134 3.24 9.27 -23.12
CA ALA A 134 3.48 8.48 -21.92
C ALA A 134 2.39 8.74 -20.86
N ALA A 135 2.33 7.92 -19.82
CA ALA A 135 1.67 8.26 -18.57
C ALA A 135 2.75 8.60 -17.53
N ILE A 136 2.51 9.63 -16.73
CA ILE A 136 3.28 9.87 -15.50
C ILE A 136 2.50 9.26 -14.36
N VAL A 137 3.15 8.41 -13.56
CA VAL A 137 2.52 7.69 -12.46
C VAL A 137 3.22 8.06 -11.16
N ILE A 138 2.43 8.29 -10.12
CA ILE A 138 2.89 8.43 -8.74
C ILE A 138 2.13 7.43 -7.90
N ASP A 139 2.87 6.44 -7.40
CA ASP A 139 2.37 5.38 -6.55
C ASP A 139 3.23 5.30 -5.29
N LEU A 140 2.89 6.09 -4.27
CA LEU A 140 3.66 6.13 -3.03
C LEU A 140 3.59 4.83 -2.21
N GLY A 141 2.66 3.93 -2.52
CA GLY A 141 2.63 2.60 -1.92
C GLY A 141 3.65 1.64 -2.55
N ALA A 142 4.18 2.00 -3.73
CA ALA A 142 5.21 1.26 -4.44
C ALA A 142 6.55 1.98 -4.41
N HIS A 143 6.58 3.26 -4.76
CA HIS A 143 7.80 4.00 -5.03
C HIS A 143 7.67 5.46 -4.61
N SER A 144 8.75 5.97 -4.03
CA SER A 144 8.82 7.32 -3.45
C SER A 144 8.89 8.46 -4.49
N SER A 145 9.16 8.13 -5.75
CA SER A 145 9.34 9.08 -6.86
C SER A 145 8.35 8.81 -7.99
N ALA A 146 8.10 9.82 -8.83
CA ALA A 146 7.29 9.64 -10.02
C ALA A 146 8.05 8.84 -11.09
N PHE A 147 7.33 8.10 -11.93
CA PHE A 147 7.93 7.39 -13.07
C PHE A 147 7.06 7.51 -14.32
N ARG A 148 7.67 7.24 -15.48
CA ARG A 148 7.01 7.29 -16.78
C ARG A 148 6.67 5.89 -17.27
N VAL A 149 5.50 5.75 -17.88
CA VAL A 149 5.08 4.56 -18.62
C VAL A 149 4.85 4.97 -20.07
N PRO A 150 5.82 4.75 -20.97
CA PRO A 150 5.67 5.15 -22.37
C PRO A 150 4.47 4.49 -23.04
N LEU A 151 3.86 5.18 -24.00
CA LEU A 151 2.74 4.64 -24.76
C LEU A 151 3.17 3.36 -25.49
N ASN A 152 2.32 2.35 -25.41
CA ASN A 152 2.57 1.00 -25.91
C ASN A 152 3.62 0.21 -25.14
N GLU A 153 4.12 0.72 -24.02
CA GLU A 153 5.07 0.02 -23.17
C GLU A 153 4.43 -0.45 -21.87
N CYS A 154 5.22 -1.22 -21.13
CA CYS A 154 4.89 -1.71 -19.82
C CYS A 154 6.09 -1.51 -18.90
N VAL A 155 5.83 -0.93 -17.73
CA VAL A 155 6.84 -0.67 -16.71
C VAL A 155 6.46 -1.44 -15.47
N PHE A 156 7.44 -2.17 -14.93
CA PHE A 156 7.33 -2.80 -13.64
C PHE A 156 7.90 -1.86 -12.59
N CYS A 157 7.04 -1.42 -11.67
CA CYS A 157 7.47 -0.67 -10.51
C CYS A 157 7.75 -1.65 -9.39
N ASP A 158 9.02 -1.91 -9.13
CA ASP A 158 9.44 -2.59 -7.91
C ASP A 158 9.09 -1.72 -6.71
N LYS A 159 8.57 -2.34 -5.63
CA LYS A 159 8.50 -1.66 -4.34
C LYS A 159 9.90 -1.22 -3.91
N ASP A 160 10.06 -0.01 -3.40
CA ASP A 160 11.30 0.47 -2.78
C ASP A 160 11.65 -0.44 -1.58
N LEU A 161 12.40 -1.53 -1.84
CA LEU A 161 12.93 -2.49 -0.87
C LEU A 161 11.87 -3.13 0.06
N PRO A 162 11.07 -4.11 -0.41
CA PRO A 162 10.16 -4.84 0.47
C PRO A 162 10.94 -5.55 1.59
N ILE A 163 10.63 -5.20 2.85
CA ILE A 163 11.33 -5.72 4.04
C ILE A 163 11.23 -7.26 4.17
N GLU A 164 10.16 -7.90 3.68
CA GLU A 164 10.02 -9.37 3.74
C GLU A 164 9.09 -10.02 2.69
N GLN A 165 9.06 -9.56 1.44
CA GLN A 165 8.24 -10.26 0.43
C GLN A 165 9.06 -11.35 -0.28
N THR A 166 8.70 -12.62 -0.04
CA THR A 166 9.24 -13.79 -0.74
C THR A 166 8.89 -13.80 -2.24
N GLU A 167 7.96 -12.95 -2.65
CA GLU A 167 7.60 -12.68 -4.03
C GLU A 167 7.83 -11.19 -4.33
N PRO A 168 8.27 -10.83 -5.55
CA PRO A 168 8.37 -9.44 -5.96
C PRO A 168 6.97 -8.83 -5.94
N CYS A 169 6.66 -8.04 -4.92
CA CYS A 169 5.43 -7.26 -4.87
C CYS A 169 5.69 -5.94 -5.56
N GLY A 170 5.71 -6.01 -6.88
CA GLY A 170 5.68 -4.84 -7.74
C GLY A 170 4.33 -4.69 -8.39
N PHE A 171 4.08 -3.49 -8.90
CA PHE A 171 2.93 -3.21 -9.72
C PHE A 171 3.38 -3.12 -11.17
N GLN A 172 2.59 -3.72 -12.04
CA GLN A 172 2.80 -3.63 -13.47
C GLN A 172 1.88 -2.56 -14.04
N PHE A 173 2.47 -1.62 -14.76
CA PHE A 173 1.76 -0.52 -15.39
C PHE A 173 1.89 -0.64 -16.90
N ALA A 174 0.78 -0.65 -17.62
CA ALA A 174 0.78 -0.68 -19.09
C ALA A 174 0.00 0.51 -19.64
N TYR A 175 0.63 1.32 -20.49
CA TYR A 175 -0.04 2.48 -21.09
C TYR A 175 -0.42 2.20 -22.53
N LEU A 176 -1.71 2.04 -22.80
CA LEU A 176 -2.23 1.54 -24.08
C LEU A 176 -3.15 2.54 -24.78
N PRO A 177 -3.22 2.56 -26.11
CA PRO A 177 -4.32 3.20 -26.83
C PRO A 177 -5.62 2.42 -26.61
N GLY A 178 -6.77 3.09 -26.65
CA GLY A 178 -8.08 2.45 -26.59
C GLY A 178 -9.22 3.25 -27.20
N LYS A 179 -10.39 2.61 -27.31
CA LYS A 179 -11.58 3.24 -27.88
C LYS A 179 -12.08 4.32 -26.92
N GLY A 180 -11.77 5.57 -27.24
CA GLY A 180 -12.11 6.75 -26.41
C GLY A 180 -10.92 7.44 -25.77
N GLY A 181 -9.68 6.95 -25.95
CA GLY A 181 -8.52 7.62 -25.37
C GLY A 181 -7.30 6.71 -25.22
N GLN A 182 -6.39 7.11 -24.34
CA GLN A 182 -5.33 6.23 -23.87
C GLN A 182 -5.73 5.76 -22.47
N HIS A 183 -5.32 4.56 -22.09
CA HIS A 183 -5.66 3.94 -20.82
C HIS A 183 -4.38 3.50 -20.14
N LEU A 184 -4.29 3.74 -18.84
CA LEU A 184 -3.28 3.13 -17.99
C LEU A 184 -3.91 1.93 -17.29
N LEU A 185 -3.31 0.77 -17.46
CA LEU A 185 -3.66 -0.45 -16.75
C LEU A 185 -2.73 -0.60 -15.56
N LEU A 186 -3.31 -0.90 -14.42
CA LEU A 186 -2.63 -1.21 -13.17
C LEU A 186 -2.96 -2.66 -12.81
N GLU A 187 -1.94 -3.50 -12.70
CA GLU A 187 -2.11 -4.92 -12.43
C GLU A 187 -1.12 -5.39 -11.34
N PRO A 188 -1.56 -6.23 -10.39
CA PRO A 188 -0.69 -6.78 -9.37
C PRO A 188 0.31 -7.75 -10.01
N GLY A 189 1.60 -7.46 -9.87
CA GLY A 189 2.66 -8.09 -10.65
C GLY A 189 3.14 -9.42 -10.07
N HIS A 190 2.40 -10.51 -10.28
CA HIS A 190 2.90 -11.83 -9.84
C HIS A 190 3.65 -12.64 -10.91
N ARG A 191 3.68 -12.32 -12.23
CA ARG A 191 4.30 -13.23 -13.25
C ARG A 191 4.89 -12.55 -14.52
N HIS A 192 6.10 -11.99 -14.44
CA HIS A 192 6.72 -11.11 -15.45
C HIS A 192 6.94 -11.64 -16.91
N ARG A 193 6.83 -12.93 -17.26
CA ARG A 193 7.15 -13.39 -18.64
C ARG A 193 5.95 -13.93 -19.43
N ALA A 194 5.28 -14.96 -18.93
CA ALA A 194 4.07 -15.49 -19.55
C ALA A 194 2.94 -14.44 -19.60
N TYR A 195 2.98 -13.49 -18.65
CA TYR A 195 2.03 -12.40 -18.57
C TYR A 195 2.26 -11.31 -19.62
N CYS A 196 3.51 -10.90 -19.88
CA CYS A 196 3.78 -9.94 -20.96
C CYS A 196 3.35 -10.46 -22.33
N GLU A 197 3.50 -11.77 -22.58
CA GLU A 197 2.96 -12.42 -23.79
C GLU A 197 1.43 -12.48 -23.79
N ALA A 198 0.81 -12.76 -22.65
CA ALA A 198 -0.64 -12.70 -22.50
C ALA A 198 -1.18 -11.27 -22.70
N MET A 199 -0.46 -10.25 -22.23
CA MET A 199 -0.80 -8.83 -22.40
C MET A 199 -0.64 -8.35 -23.83
N LYS A 200 0.37 -8.85 -24.56
CA LYS A 200 0.45 -8.63 -26.00
C LYS A 200 -0.79 -9.18 -26.70
N LYS A 201 -1.23 -10.38 -26.33
CA LYS A 201 -2.44 -11.01 -26.88
C LYS A 201 -3.74 -10.31 -26.44
N MET A 202 -3.83 -9.85 -25.19
CA MET A 202 -4.97 -9.06 -24.70
C MET A 202 -5.04 -7.70 -25.36
N ARG A 203 -3.90 -7.05 -25.61
CA ARG A 203 -3.82 -5.83 -26.42
C ARG A 203 -4.35 -6.08 -27.82
N GLU A 204 -3.89 -7.14 -28.49
CA GLU A 204 -4.40 -7.51 -29.82
C GLU A 204 -5.93 -7.70 -29.83
N ILE A 205 -6.49 -8.33 -28.79
CA ILE A 205 -7.93 -8.52 -28.63
C ILE A 205 -8.65 -7.18 -28.35
N TYR A 206 -8.12 -6.35 -27.47
CA TYR A 206 -8.71 -5.08 -27.10
C TYR A 206 -8.67 -4.07 -28.26
N GLU A 207 -7.56 -4.00 -29.00
CA GLU A 207 -7.43 -3.20 -30.21
C GLU A 207 -8.44 -3.65 -31.28
N ALA A 208 -8.59 -4.98 -31.47
CA ALA A 208 -9.51 -5.54 -32.45
C ALA A 208 -10.98 -5.30 -32.09
N THR A 209 -11.34 -5.45 -30.81
CA THR A 209 -12.76 -5.51 -30.39
C THR A 209 -13.23 -4.23 -29.71
N GLY A 210 -12.33 -3.45 -29.12
CA GLY A 210 -12.65 -2.35 -28.20
C GLY A 210 -13.25 -2.81 -26.88
N LYS A 211 -13.16 -4.10 -26.56
CA LYS A 211 -13.67 -4.70 -25.33
C LYS A 211 -12.55 -5.52 -24.71
N TYR A 212 -12.47 -5.52 -23.39
CA TYR A 212 -11.66 -6.55 -22.72
C TYR A 212 -12.30 -7.91 -22.97
N PRO A 213 -11.52 -8.96 -23.25
CA PRO A 213 -12.06 -10.31 -23.25
C PRO A 213 -12.72 -10.58 -21.88
N PRO A 214 -13.88 -11.22 -21.82
CA PRO A 214 -14.47 -11.62 -20.55
C PRO A 214 -13.46 -12.49 -19.77
N ASP A 215 -13.43 -12.28 -18.45
CA ASP A 215 -12.50 -12.85 -17.46
C ASP A 215 -12.27 -14.37 -17.60
N GLU A 216 -13.23 -15.07 -18.20
CA GLU A 216 -13.20 -16.52 -18.43
C GLU A 216 -12.01 -17.01 -19.29
N THR A 217 -11.46 -16.16 -20.16
CA THR A 217 -10.26 -16.54 -20.96
C THR A 217 -8.93 -16.37 -20.21
N ILE A 218 -8.92 -15.64 -19.09
CA ILE A 218 -7.76 -15.46 -18.20
C ILE A 218 -7.68 -16.60 -17.19
N GLN A 219 -8.78 -17.31 -16.92
CA GLN A 219 -8.84 -18.45 -15.98
C GLN A 219 -8.17 -19.75 -16.48
N GLY A 220 -7.53 -19.74 -17.65
CA GLY A 220 -6.87 -20.92 -18.24
C GLY A 220 -5.58 -21.39 -17.56
N PHE A 221 -5.06 -20.70 -16.54
CA PHE A 221 -3.88 -21.12 -15.76
C PHE A 221 -4.13 -20.88 -14.25
N TYR A 222 -4.64 -21.91 -13.56
CA TYR A 222 -4.95 -22.03 -12.12
C TYR A 222 -4.23 -21.08 -11.13
N PRO A 223 -4.93 -20.52 -10.10
CA PRO A 223 -5.41 -21.31 -8.95
C PRO A 223 -6.78 -20.89 -8.34
N THR A 224 -7.89 -20.95 -9.07
CA THR A 224 -9.23 -20.61 -8.54
C THR A 224 -9.84 -21.71 -7.63
N LEU A 225 -9.41 -22.97 -7.77
CA LEU A 225 -9.94 -24.09 -6.98
C LEU A 225 -9.41 -24.10 -5.52
N TRP A 226 -8.21 -23.56 -5.29
CA TRP A 226 -7.67 -23.37 -3.95
C TRP A 226 -8.30 -22.18 -3.24
N ALA A 227 -8.52 -21.07 -3.96
CA ALA A 227 -9.23 -19.91 -3.44
C ALA A 227 -10.69 -20.24 -3.09
N HIS A 228 -11.42 -21.00 -3.93
CA HIS A 228 -12.81 -21.36 -3.64
C HIS A 228 -12.96 -22.33 -2.45
N LEU A 229 -12.05 -23.30 -2.30
CA LEU A 229 -12.07 -24.24 -1.17
C LEU A 229 -11.69 -23.55 0.15
N ILE A 230 -10.73 -22.63 0.12
CA ILE A 230 -10.37 -21.78 1.26
C ILE A 230 -11.53 -20.82 1.59
N CYS A 231 -12.17 -20.19 0.60
CA CYS A 231 -13.32 -19.30 0.83
C CYS A 231 -14.55 -20.03 1.42
N GLN A 232 -14.84 -21.27 1.01
CA GLN A 232 -15.94 -22.05 1.63
C GLN A 232 -15.63 -22.50 3.07
N LEU A 233 -14.35 -22.70 3.41
CA LEU A 233 -13.91 -22.96 4.78
C LEU A 233 -13.87 -21.68 5.64
N ILE A 234 -13.59 -20.52 5.03
CA ILE A 234 -13.58 -19.19 5.67
C ILE A 234 -15.00 -18.70 5.98
N MET A 235 -15.94 -18.78 5.02
CA MET A 235 -17.31 -18.25 5.21
C MET A 235 -18.15 -19.03 6.23
N ARG A 236 -17.73 -20.24 6.62
CA ARG A 236 -18.42 -21.06 7.64
C ARG A 236 -17.74 -21.02 9.01
N SER A 237 -16.63 -20.31 9.14
CA SER A 237 -15.87 -20.20 10.37
C SER A 237 -16.17 -18.86 11.06
N PRO A 238 -16.61 -18.82 12.33
CA PRO A 238 -16.68 -17.57 13.10
C PRO A 238 -15.29 -16.98 13.40
N TYR A 239 -14.21 -17.63 12.94
CA TYR A 239 -12.84 -17.17 13.04
C TYR A 239 -12.42 -16.55 11.71
N MET A 240 -12.15 -15.24 11.73
CA MET A 240 -11.52 -14.51 10.62
C MET A 240 -10.19 -15.19 10.23
N VAL A 241 -10.16 -15.93 9.11
CA VAL A 241 -8.92 -16.48 8.55
C VAL A 241 -8.53 -15.65 7.33
N GLY A 242 -7.37 -15.03 7.44
CA GLY A 242 -6.74 -14.14 6.49
C GLY A 242 -5.83 -13.23 7.31
N SER A 243 -4.57 -13.11 6.92
CA SER A 243 -3.67 -12.14 7.53
C SER A 243 -4.15 -10.75 7.12
N LYS A 244 -5.08 -10.17 7.88
CA LYS A 244 -5.45 -8.76 7.73
C LYS A 244 -4.31 -7.95 8.31
N TYR A 245 -3.36 -7.54 7.49
CA TYR A 245 -2.28 -6.69 7.92
C TYR A 245 -2.79 -5.26 8.02
N ILE A 246 -2.75 -4.74 9.22
CA ILE A 246 -2.74 -3.31 9.42
C ILE A 246 -1.26 -2.92 9.40
N SER A 247 -0.76 -2.25 8.35
CA SER A 247 0.64 -1.84 8.27
C SER A 247 0.79 -0.37 8.63
N THR A 248 1.90 0.01 9.25
CA THR A 248 2.38 1.39 9.30
C THR A 248 3.80 1.43 8.78
N GLU A 249 4.06 2.21 7.73
CA GLU A 249 5.35 2.31 7.02
C GLU A 249 5.87 3.75 7.04
N ILE A 250 7.15 3.90 7.37
CA ILE A 250 7.89 5.18 7.43
C ILE A 250 9.05 5.13 6.44
N LEU A 251 9.55 6.26 5.96
CA LEU A 251 10.75 6.32 5.13
C LEU A 251 11.95 6.87 5.93
N LEU A 252 13.15 6.36 5.63
CA LEU A 252 14.42 6.86 6.19
C LEU A 252 15.31 7.45 5.09
N ASP A 253 16.00 8.54 5.40
CA ASP A 253 16.91 9.28 4.50
C ASP A 253 18.35 8.68 4.42
N ASP A 254 18.50 7.38 4.70
CA ASP A 254 19.81 6.73 4.82
C ASP A 254 20.12 5.79 3.65
N LYS A 255 21.38 5.80 3.19
CA LYS A 255 21.88 4.84 2.19
C LYS A 255 21.88 3.41 2.75
N PRO A 256 21.15 2.45 2.16
CA PRO A 256 21.22 1.06 2.59
C PRO A 256 22.59 0.47 2.27
N SER A 257 23.15 -0.26 3.24
CA SER A 257 24.35 -1.09 3.09
C SER A 257 24.03 -2.39 2.35
N TYR A 258 22.79 -2.88 2.43
CA TYR A 258 22.31 -3.99 1.62
C TYR A 258 21.73 -3.51 0.28
N ARG A 259 22.38 -3.89 -0.82
CA ARG A 259 21.76 -3.89 -2.15
C ARG A 259 21.13 -5.26 -2.31
N GLY A 260 19.83 -5.34 -2.59
CA GLY A 260 19.16 -6.61 -2.88
C GLY A 260 19.77 -7.35 -4.08
N ARG A 261 19.08 -8.35 -4.62
CA ARG A 261 19.53 -9.08 -5.84
C ARG A 261 19.67 -8.17 -7.09
N SER A 262 19.12 -6.96 -7.05
CA SER A 262 19.37 -5.91 -8.03
C SER A 262 20.63 -5.15 -7.60
N GLU A 263 21.78 -5.46 -8.23
CA GLU A 263 23.04 -4.75 -8.00
C GLU A 263 23.02 -3.28 -8.45
N THR A 264 21.94 -2.86 -9.12
CA THR A 264 21.73 -1.48 -9.56
C THR A 264 21.55 -0.58 -8.34
N PRO A 265 22.49 0.34 -8.06
CA PRO A 265 22.18 1.41 -7.13
C PRO A 265 20.94 2.14 -7.68
N PHE A 266 19.89 2.27 -6.87
CA PHE A 266 18.77 3.18 -7.13
C PHE A 266 19.31 4.62 -7.11
N GLN A 267 20.07 5.00 -8.13
CA GLN A 267 20.25 6.39 -8.50
C GLN A 267 18.99 6.74 -9.27
N THR A 268 18.07 7.44 -8.61
CA THR A 268 17.11 8.21 -9.38
C THR A 268 17.91 9.15 -10.29
N PRO A 269 17.50 9.38 -11.55
CA PRO A 269 18.17 10.34 -12.46
C PRO A 269 18.34 11.75 -11.87
N HIS A 270 17.71 12.02 -10.73
CA HIS A 270 17.61 13.31 -10.06
C HIS A 270 18.38 13.39 -8.74
N GLY A 271 19.34 12.50 -8.48
CA GLY A 271 20.33 12.67 -7.41
C GLY A 271 19.79 12.55 -5.97
N VAL A 272 18.58 11.99 -5.78
CA VAL A 272 18.04 11.75 -4.44
C VAL A 272 18.72 10.55 -3.82
N LYS A 273 19.20 10.76 -2.59
CA LYS A 273 19.78 9.77 -1.70
C LYS A 273 18.70 8.77 -1.34
N TYR A 274 19.04 7.50 -1.49
CA TYR A 274 18.27 6.31 -1.14
C TYR A 274 17.19 6.53 -0.07
N ILE A 275 15.97 6.13 -0.39
CA ILE A 275 14.85 6.09 0.53
C ILE A 275 14.64 4.61 0.88
N THR A 276 14.73 4.26 2.15
CA THR A 276 14.46 2.89 2.63
C THR A 276 13.21 2.89 3.49
N GLU A 277 12.35 1.88 3.36
CA GLU A 277 11.30 1.60 4.35
C GLU A 277 11.95 1.50 5.75
N GLY A 278 11.48 2.31 6.69
CA GLY A 278 12.02 2.49 8.03
C GLY A 278 11.55 1.44 9.01
N CYS A 279 10.24 1.25 9.13
CA CYS A 279 9.69 0.12 9.87
C CYS A 279 8.32 -0.26 9.34
N GLN A 280 7.94 -1.52 9.48
CA GLN A 280 6.59 -1.98 9.23
C GLN A 280 5.99 -2.52 10.52
N LEU A 281 5.01 -1.82 11.10
CA LEU A 281 4.23 -2.35 12.22
C LEU A 281 2.99 -3.06 11.67
N SER A 282 2.89 -4.37 11.89
CA SER A 282 1.80 -5.21 11.42
C SER A 282 1.06 -5.97 12.52
N ILE A 283 -0.23 -6.24 12.31
CA ILE A 283 -1.04 -7.09 13.18
C ILE A 283 -1.28 -8.42 12.50
N ARG A 284 -0.96 -9.52 13.19
CA ARG A 284 -1.37 -10.88 12.77
C ARG A 284 -2.57 -11.30 13.60
N PHE A 285 -3.77 -11.15 13.03
CA PHE A 285 -5.03 -11.43 13.72
C PHE A 285 -5.16 -12.88 14.22
N ILE A 286 -4.69 -13.85 13.41
CA ILE A 286 -4.72 -15.28 13.77
C ILE A 286 -3.81 -15.56 14.96
N ASP A 287 -2.56 -15.08 14.87
CA ASP A 287 -1.53 -15.29 15.90
C ASP A 287 -1.72 -14.38 17.13
N ARG A 288 -2.65 -13.43 17.04
CA ARG A 288 -2.94 -12.40 18.04
C ARG A 288 -1.67 -11.67 18.50
N CYS A 289 -0.88 -11.21 17.54
CA CYS A 289 0.38 -10.54 17.82
C CYS A 289 0.59 -9.28 16.98
N LEU A 290 1.42 -8.39 17.50
CA LEU A 290 2.08 -7.34 16.75
C LEU A 290 3.40 -7.86 16.23
N VAL A 291 3.73 -7.49 15.00
CA VAL A 291 5.03 -7.77 14.38
C VAL A 291 5.57 -6.46 13.86
N MET A 292 6.73 -6.05 14.35
CA MET A 292 7.47 -4.91 13.83
C MET A 292 8.64 -5.43 13.01
N GLU A 293 8.72 -5.04 11.75
CA GLU A 293 9.82 -5.37 10.87
C GLU A 293 10.69 -4.14 10.65
N VAL A 294 12.02 -4.30 10.73
CA VAL A 294 12.97 -3.19 10.75
C VAL A 294 14.23 -3.49 9.93
N PRO A 295 14.88 -2.49 9.30
CA PRO A 295 16.19 -2.61 8.69
C PRO A 295 17.26 -2.92 9.75
N TYR A 296 17.77 -4.15 9.74
CA TYR A 296 18.72 -4.63 10.74
C TYR A 296 20.13 -4.06 10.51
N LYS A 297 20.72 -4.35 9.34
CA LYS A 297 22.09 -3.92 9.02
C LYS A 297 22.21 -2.41 8.81
N ASP A 298 21.21 -1.84 8.17
CA ASP A 298 21.26 -0.46 7.66
C ASP A 298 20.91 0.58 8.72
N TRP A 299 20.13 0.16 9.72
CA TRP A 299 19.65 1.05 10.75
C TRP A 299 19.93 0.52 12.15
N LEU A 300 19.42 -0.67 12.51
CA LEU A 300 19.44 -1.11 13.91
C LEU A 300 20.86 -1.27 14.50
N LYS A 301 21.84 -1.67 13.67
CA LYS A 301 23.25 -1.74 14.09
C LYS A 301 23.85 -0.41 14.53
N LYS A 302 23.27 0.73 14.16
CA LYS A 302 23.70 2.07 14.59
C LYS A 302 23.30 2.36 16.06
N TYR A 303 22.42 1.55 16.65
CA TYR A 303 21.89 1.71 18.00
C TYR A 303 22.27 0.51 18.88
N PRO A 304 23.55 0.37 19.29
CA PRO A 304 24.07 -0.85 19.91
C PRO A 304 23.37 -1.20 21.24
N GLU A 305 22.98 -0.20 22.03
CA GLU A 305 22.26 -0.44 23.30
C GLU A 305 20.85 -0.98 23.08
N LEU A 306 20.12 -0.41 22.12
CA LEU A 306 18.79 -0.88 21.74
C LEU A 306 18.86 -2.28 21.12
N LEU A 307 19.83 -2.49 20.23
CA LEU A 307 20.09 -3.78 19.59
C LEU A 307 20.40 -4.87 20.63
N SER A 308 21.27 -4.60 21.61
CA SER A 308 21.59 -5.57 22.67
C SER A 308 20.33 -6.01 23.42
N ARG A 309 19.47 -5.06 23.78
CA ARG A 309 18.21 -5.34 24.48
C ARG A 309 17.22 -6.12 23.62
N LEU A 310 17.19 -5.87 22.31
CA LEU A 310 16.38 -6.63 21.36
C LEU A 310 16.90 -8.06 21.20
N GLU A 311 18.21 -8.25 21.09
CA GLU A 311 18.84 -9.58 20.99
C GLU A 311 18.68 -10.43 22.26
N GLU A 312 18.51 -9.80 23.43
CA GLU A 312 18.13 -10.48 24.67
C GLU A 312 16.67 -10.97 24.66
N SER A 313 15.80 -10.36 23.84
CA SER A 313 14.41 -10.78 23.70
C SER A 313 14.28 -11.99 22.77
N ARG A 314 13.63 -13.05 23.26
CA ARG A 314 13.32 -14.26 22.47
C ARG A 314 12.37 -14.00 21.30
N ASN A 315 11.73 -12.84 21.31
CA ASN A 315 10.74 -12.40 20.35
C ASN A 315 11.35 -11.65 19.15
N PHE A 316 12.64 -11.32 19.22
CA PHE A 316 13.39 -10.69 18.15
C PHE A 316 14.11 -11.75 17.30
N LYS A 317 13.95 -11.68 15.97
CA LYS A 317 14.52 -12.64 15.02
C LYS A 317 15.10 -11.91 13.81
N LYS A 318 16.36 -12.19 13.50
CA LYS A 318 16.99 -11.78 12.24
C LYS A 318 16.43 -12.66 11.12
N ILE A 319 16.17 -12.07 9.95
CA ILE A 319 15.61 -12.79 8.80
C ILE A 319 16.76 -13.28 7.92
N PRO A 320 17.08 -14.60 7.88
CA PRO A 320 18.27 -15.09 7.18
C PRO A 320 18.15 -14.97 5.66
N ARG A 321 16.92 -15.01 5.12
CA ARG A 321 16.65 -15.11 3.68
C ARG A 321 17.04 -13.86 2.88
N VAL A 322 17.20 -12.72 3.54
CA VAL A 322 17.57 -11.44 2.92
C VAL A 322 18.95 -10.97 3.38
N ASN A 323 19.88 -11.91 3.57
CA ASN A 323 21.22 -11.63 4.11
C ASN A 323 21.18 -10.85 5.44
N GLU A 324 20.18 -11.08 6.29
CA GLU A 324 19.95 -10.30 7.52
C GLU A 324 19.85 -8.78 7.26
N SER A 325 19.37 -8.34 6.10
CA SER A 325 19.08 -6.92 5.88
C SER A 325 17.97 -6.43 6.80
N THR A 326 17.05 -7.32 7.19
CA THR A 326 15.88 -7.02 8.03
C THR A 326 15.80 -7.96 9.25
N ALA A 327 15.09 -7.48 10.27
CA ALA A 327 14.74 -8.25 11.46
C ALA A 327 13.27 -8.03 11.82
N THR A 328 12.67 -9.04 12.45
CA THR A 328 11.31 -9.02 12.96
C THR A 328 11.32 -9.02 14.49
N PHE A 329 10.45 -8.22 15.10
CA PHE A 329 10.17 -8.25 16.51
C PHE A 329 8.69 -8.58 16.73
N THR A 330 8.38 -9.72 17.34
CA THR A 330 6.99 -10.20 17.49
C THR A 330 6.53 -10.10 18.94
N VAL A 331 5.54 -9.25 19.22
CA VAL A 331 4.92 -9.14 20.54
C VAL A 331 3.55 -9.80 20.51
N LEU A 332 3.42 -10.94 21.18
CA LEU A 332 2.10 -11.52 21.44
C LEU A 332 1.25 -10.51 22.23
N LEU A 333 0.01 -10.28 21.83
CA LEU A 333 -0.90 -9.38 22.54
C LEU A 333 -1.84 -10.15 23.49
N HIS A 334 -1.95 -11.47 23.33
CA HIS A 334 -2.72 -12.31 24.22
C HIS A 334 -1.85 -12.90 25.36
N HIS A 335 -2.31 -12.79 26.60
CA HIS A 335 -1.91 -13.70 27.68
C HIS A 335 -2.93 -14.81 27.78
N GLY A 336 -2.46 -16.04 27.54
CA GLY A 336 -3.08 -17.31 27.90
C GLY A 336 -4.60 -17.31 28.05
N THR A 337 -5.26 -18.00 27.12
CA THR A 337 -6.59 -18.54 27.31
C THR A 337 -6.66 -19.28 28.66
N ILE A 338 -7.12 -18.62 29.72
CA ILE A 338 -7.54 -19.36 30.91
C ILE A 338 -8.92 -19.89 30.53
N LEU A 339 -8.96 -21.16 30.13
CA LEU A 339 -10.21 -21.91 30.11
C LEU A 339 -10.74 -21.87 31.54
N ASN A 340 -11.85 -21.17 31.77
CA ASN A 340 -12.57 -21.36 33.01
C ASN A 340 -13.25 -22.75 32.97
N THR A 341 -13.76 -23.22 34.11
CA THR A 341 -14.43 -24.53 34.23
C THR A 341 -15.69 -24.67 33.36
N SER A 342 -16.16 -23.58 32.73
CA SER A 342 -17.29 -23.54 31.78
C SER A 342 -16.85 -23.64 30.31
N GLY A 343 -15.54 -23.72 30.02
CA GLY A 343 -15.03 -23.68 28.64
C GLY A 343 -15.06 -22.28 28.00
N ILE A 344 -15.41 -21.24 28.76
CA ILE A 344 -15.44 -19.86 28.30
C ILE A 344 -14.04 -19.26 28.43
N VAL A 345 -13.54 -18.74 27.32
CA VAL A 345 -12.26 -18.02 27.25
C VAL A 345 -12.45 -16.63 27.84
N VAL A 346 -11.99 -16.41 29.07
CA VAL A 346 -11.98 -15.07 29.67
C VAL A 346 -10.63 -14.41 29.38
N VAL A 347 -10.60 -13.51 28.41
CA VAL A 347 -9.44 -12.63 28.18
C VAL A 347 -9.39 -11.61 29.32
N LYS A 348 -8.56 -11.86 30.35
CA LYS A 348 -8.37 -10.86 31.40
C LYS A 348 -7.60 -9.68 30.81
N LYS A 349 -8.26 -8.51 30.74
CA LYS A 349 -7.73 -7.17 30.39
C LYS A 349 -6.59 -6.65 31.29
N LYS A 350 -5.87 -7.52 32.01
CA LYS A 350 -4.86 -7.10 33.00
C LYS A 350 -3.55 -6.71 32.33
N ASN A 351 -3.42 -5.39 32.14
CA ASN A 351 -2.22 -4.58 31.94
C ASN A 351 -1.33 -4.93 30.73
N LEU A 352 -1.70 -4.42 29.55
CA LEU A 352 -0.77 -4.20 28.43
C LEU A 352 0.48 -3.40 28.86
N LYS A 353 0.34 -2.58 29.91
CA LYS A 353 1.35 -1.64 30.43
C LYS A 353 2.68 -2.26 30.91
N TYR A 354 2.84 -3.59 30.96
CA TYR A 354 4.09 -4.20 31.49
C TYR A 354 4.66 -5.39 30.72
N ARG A 355 4.29 -5.63 29.45
CA ARG A 355 5.16 -6.49 28.63
C ARG A 355 6.43 -5.70 28.30
N LYS A 356 7.54 -6.08 28.93
CA LYS A 356 8.88 -5.53 28.63
C LYS A 356 9.13 -5.48 27.12
N ASP A 357 8.64 -6.49 26.38
CA ASP A 357 8.76 -6.53 24.92
C ASP A 357 7.88 -5.49 24.20
N LEU A 358 6.66 -5.19 24.67
CA LEU A 358 5.82 -4.15 24.05
C LEU A 358 6.43 -2.76 24.29
N LYS A 359 6.99 -2.53 25.48
CA LYS A 359 7.77 -1.31 25.75
C LYS A 359 9.00 -1.22 24.86
N LEU A 360 9.72 -2.32 24.70
CA LEU A 360 10.89 -2.36 23.81
C LEU A 360 10.50 -2.14 22.34
N MET A 361 9.33 -2.60 21.92
CA MET A 361 8.80 -2.39 20.56
C MET A 361 8.39 -0.93 20.36
N GLU A 362 7.78 -0.29 21.36
CA GLU A 362 7.50 1.15 21.35
C GLU A 362 8.80 1.95 21.24
N GLU A 363 9.80 1.66 22.07
CA GLU A 363 11.11 2.34 22.01
C GLU A 363 11.79 2.17 20.65
N LEU A 364 11.70 0.97 20.06
CA LEU A 364 12.17 0.70 18.70
C LEU A 364 11.41 1.51 17.65
N GLY A 365 10.08 1.58 17.76
CA GLY A 365 9.22 2.35 16.86
C GLY A 365 9.54 3.84 16.91
N VAL A 366 9.64 4.42 18.10
CA VAL A 366 9.98 5.84 18.31
C VAL A 366 11.36 6.16 17.74
N ALA A 367 12.34 5.29 17.95
CA ALA A 367 13.67 5.48 17.37
C ALA A 367 13.64 5.46 15.82
N LEU A 368 12.70 4.72 15.22
CA LEU A 368 12.46 4.66 13.77
C LEU A 368 11.57 5.79 13.23
N GLY A 369 11.16 6.72 14.08
CA GLY A 369 10.35 7.88 13.69
C GLY A 369 8.84 7.68 13.82
N LEU A 370 8.35 6.57 14.36
CA LEU A 370 6.94 6.46 14.73
C LEU A 370 6.62 7.45 15.85
N PRO A 371 5.47 8.13 15.83
CA PRO A 371 5.05 8.96 16.96
C PRO A 371 4.92 8.15 18.26
N GLU A 372 5.30 8.77 19.37
CA GLU A 372 5.21 8.15 20.69
C GLU A 372 3.75 7.79 21.04
N GLY A 373 3.57 6.58 21.56
CA GLY A 373 2.29 5.99 21.94
C GLY A 373 1.62 5.16 20.84
N VAL A 374 2.09 5.22 19.59
CA VAL A 374 1.43 4.54 18.46
C VAL A 374 1.41 3.02 18.63
N VAL A 375 2.51 2.39 19.07
CA VAL A 375 2.52 0.93 19.23
C VAL A 375 1.56 0.50 20.32
N TYR A 376 1.52 1.24 21.44
CA TYR A 376 0.57 1.00 22.51
C TYR A 376 -0.87 1.17 22.07
N HIS A 377 -1.17 2.26 21.37
CA HIS A 377 -2.50 2.58 20.87
C HIS A 377 -3.03 1.49 19.94
N VAL A 378 -2.20 1.06 18.97
CA VAL A 378 -2.52 -0.07 18.07
C VAL A 378 -2.76 -1.36 18.87
N ALA A 379 -1.91 -1.65 19.87
CA ALA A 379 -2.08 -2.83 20.72
C ALA A 379 -3.42 -2.81 21.48
N GLU A 380 -3.77 -1.67 22.08
CA GLU A 380 -4.99 -1.48 22.86
C GLU A 380 -6.24 -1.60 21.99
N ALA A 381 -6.28 -0.90 20.85
CA ALA A 381 -7.40 -0.94 19.91
C ALA A 381 -7.70 -2.37 19.43
N ILE A 382 -6.67 -3.14 19.07
CA ILE A 382 -6.84 -4.52 18.62
C ILE A 382 -7.25 -5.46 19.76
N CYS A 383 -6.69 -5.29 20.95
CA CYS A 383 -7.14 -6.04 22.12
C CYS A 383 -8.63 -5.81 22.41
N ASP A 384 -9.12 -4.59 22.21
CA ASP A 384 -10.53 -4.23 22.35
C ASP A 384 -11.38 -4.89 21.27
N VAL A 385 -10.94 -4.92 20.01
CA VAL A 385 -11.62 -5.64 18.92
C VAL A 385 -11.77 -7.13 19.25
N TRP A 386 -10.69 -7.81 19.65
CA TRP A 386 -10.76 -9.23 20.01
C TRP A 386 -11.63 -9.48 21.23
N SER A 387 -11.60 -8.59 22.23
CA SER A 387 -12.44 -8.71 23.43
C SER A 387 -13.92 -8.62 23.10
N LYS A 388 -14.30 -7.69 22.21
CA LYS A 388 -15.69 -7.55 21.72
C LYS A 388 -16.13 -8.78 20.92
N ALA A 389 -15.26 -9.28 20.02
CA ALA A 389 -15.55 -10.47 19.22
C ALA A 389 -15.82 -11.72 20.07
N VAL A 390 -15.09 -11.88 21.18
CA VAL A 390 -15.32 -12.98 22.16
C VAL A 390 -16.62 -12.78 22.94
N ALA A 391 -17.03 -11.54 23.21
CA ALA A 391 -18.29 -11.28 23.93
C ALA A 391 -19.54 -11.48 23.07
N SER A 392 -19.41 -11.38 21.74
CA SER A 392 -20.51 -11.52 20.79
C SER A 392 -20.77 -12.94 20.29
N GLY A 393 -19.85 -13.88 20.54
CA GLY A 393 -19.95 -15.29 20.14
C GLY A 393 -20.15 -16.18 21.35
#